data_AF-D1ARR6-F1
#
_entry.id   AF-D1ARR6-F1
#
_cell.length_a   1.000
_cell.length_b   1.000
_cell.length_c   1.000
_cell.angle_alpha   90.00
_cell.angle_beta   90.00
_cell.angle_gamma   90.00
#
_symmetry.space_group_name_H-M   'P 1'
#
loop_
_entity.id
_entity.type
_entity.pdbx_description
1 polymer ?
#
loop_
_entity_poly.entity_id
_entity_poly.type
_entity_poly.pdbx_seq_one_letter_code
_entity_poly.pdbx_strand_id
1 'polypeptide(L)'
;MKELRILMAGGLTQDKFEKKIKELEEILKKENITPVITTVNTYEQKDLSSFEESNDMVLAMGTLNIESVLPVINGMGLMYGWMDRNKMIEEILNIEIKN
;
A
#
# COMPACT_ATOMS: atom_id res chain seq x y z
N MET A 1 8.44 -13.08 11.89
CA MET A 1 7.92 -12.55 10.62
C MET A 1 6.78 -11.61 10.98
N LYS A 2 6.90 -10.34 10.60
CA LYS A 2 5.98 -9.27 11.02
C LYS A 2 4.82 -9.20 10.02
N GLU A 3 3.57 -9.33 10.46
CA GLU A 3 2.41 -9.14 9.57
C GLU A 3 2.13 -7.64 9.43
N LEU A 4 1.91 -7.14 8.21
CA LEU A 4 1.57 -5.74 7.94
C LEU A 4 0.34 -5.67 7.04
N ARG A 5 -0.73 -5.01 7.50
CA ARG A 5 -2.00 -4.90 6.77
C ARG A 5 -2.02 -3.61 5.95
N ILE A 6 -2.07 -3.74 4.64
CA ILE A 6 -1.88 -2.64 3.68
C ILE A 6 -3.15 -2.44 2.86
N LEU A 7 -3.72 -1.25 2.93
CA LEU A 7 -4.74 -0.81 1.99
C LEU A 7 -4.07 -0.23 0.74
N MET A 8 -4.04 -0.96 -0.36
CA MET A 8 -3.61 -0.43 -1.67
C MET A 8 -4.78 0.30 -2.34
N ALA A 9 -4.66 1.63 -2.39
CA ALA A 9 -5.74 2.49 -2.89
C ALA A 9 -5.30 3.25 -4.14
N GLY A 10 -6.01 3.08 -5.25
CA GLY A 10 -5.75 3.84 -6.46
C GLY A 10 -6.63 3.44 -7.64
N GLY A 11 -6.57 4.22 -8.72
CA GLY A 11 -7.37 4.01 -9.93
C GLY A 11 -6.85 2.91 -10.85
N LEU A 12 -6.57 1.72 -10.31
CA LEU A 12 -6.00 0.60 -11.06
C LEU A 12 -7.06 -0.49 -11.31
N THR A 13 -6.86 -1.25 -12.39
CA THR A 13 -7.61 -2.48 -12.64
C THR A 13 -7.13 -3.60 -11.71
N GLN A 14 -7.97 -4.60 -11.48
CA GLN A 14 -7.63 -5.76 -10.64
C GLN A 14 -6.32 -6.43 -11.08
N ASP A 15 -6.16 -6.71 -12.38
CA ASP A 15 -4.92 -7.29 -12.93
C ASP A 15 -3.66 -6.45 -12.64
N LYS A 16 -3.81 -5.13 -12.57
CA LYS A 16 -2.68 -4.23 -12.25
C LYS A 16 -2.38 -4.28 -10.76
N PHE A 17 -3.40 -4.32 -9.90
CA PHE A 17 -3.19 -4.54 -8.48
C PHE A 17 -2.47 -5.87 -8.23
N GLU A 18 -2.92 -6.98 -8.81
CA GLU A 18 -2.29 -8.30 -8.61
C GLU A 18 -0.81 -8.33 -8.99
N LYS A 19 -0.43 -7.68 -10.09
CA LYS A 19 0.98 -7.55 -10.50
C LYS A 19 1.79 -6.77 -9.48
N LYS A 20 1.23 -5.68 -8.94
CA LYS A 20 1.90 -4.81 -7.97
C LYS A 20 1.97 -5.44 -6.59
N ILE A 21 0.95 -6.21 -6.21
CA ILE A 21 0.92 -7.04 -4.99
C ILE A 21 2.09 -8.00 -4.99
N LYS A 22 2.27 -8.80 -6.05
CA LYS A 22 3.38 -9.76 -6.16
C LYS A 22 4.75 -9.07 -6.06
N GLU A 23 4.90 -7.93 -6.73
CA GLU A 23 6.14 -7.14 -6.67
C GLU A 23 6.43 -6.65 -5.24
N LEU A 24 5.40 -6.16 -4.53
CA LEU A 24 5.54 -5.71 -3.15
C LEU A 24 5.84 -6.87 -2.18
N GLU A 25 5.16 -8.01 -2.34
CA GLU A 25 5.39 -9.22 -1.54
C GLU A 25 6.85 -9.68 -1.63
N GLU A 26 7.43 -9.70 -2.83
CA GLU A 26 8.83 -10.07 -3.03
C GLU A 26 9.80 -9.08 -2.37
N ILE A 27 9.46 -7.79 -2.36
CA ILE A 27 10.24 -6.74 -1.68
C ILE A 27 10.17 -6.93 -0.17
N LEU A 28 8.97 -6.98 0.40
CA LEU A 28 8.76 -7.02 1.85
C LEU A 28 9.19 -8.36 2.47
N LYS A 29 9.18 -9.45 1.70
CA LYS A 29 9.73 -10.73 2.13
C LYS A 29 11.22 -10.65 2.47
N LYS A 30 12.00 -9.82 1.77
CA LYS A 30 13.43 -9.60 2.07
C LYS A 30 13.63 -8.92 3.43
N GLU A 31 12.64 -8.14 3.84
CA GLU A 31 12.59 -7.43 5.12
C GLU A 31 11.86 -8.23 6.22
N ASN A 32 11.57 -9.52 5.99
CA ASN A 32 10.91 -10.40 6.95
C ASN A 32 9.48 -9.95 7.35
N ILE A 33 8.81 -9.25 6.43
CA ILE A 33 7.42 -8.78 6.55
C ILE A 33 6.51 -9.61 5.66
N THR A 34 5.36 -10.03 6.21
CA THR A 34 4.26 -10.65 5.46
C THR A 34 3.17 -9.61 5.27
N PRO A 35 2.98 -9.07 4.04
CA PRO A 35 1.90 -8.14 3.81
C PRO A 35 0.56 -8.88 3.68
N VAL A 36 -0.49 -8.32 4.27
CA VAL A 36 -1.89 -8.69 4.02
C VAL A 36 -2.52 -7.51 3.29
N ILE A 37 -2.87 -7.69 2.02
CA ILE A 37 -3.21 -6.57 1.14
C ILE A 37 -4.71 -6.55 0.85
N THR A 38 -5.33 -5.41 1.16
CA THR A 38 -6.66 -5.04 0.71
C THR A 38 -6.54 -4.06 -0.45
N THR A 39 -7.28 -4.25 -1.54
CA THR A 39 -7.25 -3.33 -2.70
C THR A 39 -8.53 -2.54 -2.79
N VAL A 40 -8.43 -1.25 -3.10
CA VAL A 40 -9.59 -0.39 -3.37
C VAL A 40 -9.35 0.46 -4.62
N ASN A 41 -10.31 0.41 -5.54
CA ASN A 41 -10.35 1.30 -6.70
C ASN A 41 -10.98 2.64 -6.28
N THR A 42 -10.18 3.70 -6.22
CA THR A 42 -10.64 5.02 -5.74
C THR A 42 -11.60 5.73 -6.70
N TYR A 43 -11.76 5.25 -7.94
CA TYR A 43 -12.81 5.71 -8.83
C TYR A 43 -14.19 5.12 -8.49
N GLU A 44 -14.21 3.94 -7.86
CA GLU A 44 -15.43 3.22 -7.49
C GLU A 44 -15.80 3.47 -6.03
N GLN A 45 -14.80 3.58 -5.15
CA GLN A 45 -14.98 3.80 -3.73
C GLN A 45 -14.03 4.90 -3.21
N LYS A 46 -14.60 6.06 -2.89
CA LYS A 46 -13.85 7.23 -2.40
C LYS A 46 -13.69 7.26 -0.89
N ASP A 47 -14.71 6.79 -0.17
CA ASP A 47 -14.68 6.69 1.28
C ASP A 47 -13.95 5.41 1.69
N LEU A 48 -12.84 5.59 2.40
CA LEU A 48 -11.95 4.51 2.84
C LEU A 48 -12.20 4.07 4.28
N SER A 49 -13.07 4.75 5.03
CA SER A 49 -13.28 4.54 6.46
C SER A 49 -13.53 3.08 6.84
N SER A 50 -14.30 2.34 6.04
CA SER A 50 -14.57 0.92 6.27
C SER A 50 -13.34 0.01 6.20
N PHE A 51 -12.26 0.46 5.56
CA PHE A 51 -11.00 -0.28 5.47
C PHE A 51 -9.99 0.13 6.52
N GLU A 52 -10.11 1.34 7.09
CA GLU A 52 -9.12 1.89 8.01
C GLU A 52 -9.03 1.12 9.34
N GLU A 53 -10.12 0.45 9.74
CA GLU A 53 -10.17 -0.37 10.95
C GLU A 53 -9.34 -1.66 10.84
N SER A 54 -9.20 -2.21 9.62
CA SER A 54 -8.54 -3.50 9.37
C SER A 54 -7.13 -3.37 8.78
N ASN A 55 -6.65 -2.14 8.56
CA ASN A 55 -5.35 -1.87 7.95
C ASN A 55 -4.48 -0.99 8.84
N ASP A 56 -3.16 -1.14 8.69
CA ASP A 56 -2.15 -0.38 9.41
C ASP A 56 -1.75 0.89 8.66
N MET A 57 -1.83 0.85 7.32
CA MET A 57 -1.43 1.95 6.44
C MET A 57 -2.18 1.93 5.11
N VAL A 58 -2.13 3.05 4.40
CA VAL A 58 -2.55 3.16 3.00
C VAL A 58 -1.33 3.27 2.09
N LEU A 59 -1.27 2.45 1.05
CA LEU A 59 -0.34 2.60 -0.06
C LEU A 59 -1.06 3.25 -1.24
N ALA A 60 -0.78 4.53 -1.49
CA ALA A 60 -1.41 5.32 -2.53
C ALA A 60 -0.84 4.98 -3.91
N MET A 61 -1.65 4.36 -4.76
CA MET A 61 -1.30 3.85 -6.09
C MET A 61 -1.71 4.85 -7.19
N GLY A 62 -1.30 6.11 -7.05
CA GLY A 62 -1.59 7.17 -8.01
C GLY A 62 -1.22 8.55 -7.49
N THR A 63 -1.59 9.57 -8.26
CA THR A 63 -1.34 10.99 -7.93
C THR A 63 -2.49 11.64 -7.17
N LEU A 64 -3.56 10.90 -6.90
CA LEU A 64 -4.69 11.42 -6.13
C LEU A 64 -4.27 11.58 -4.67
N ASN A 65 -4.62 12.71 -4.07
CA ASN A 65 -4.52 12.86 -2.63
C ASN A 65 -5.52 11.92 -1.97
N ILE A 66 -5.04 11.03 -1.13
CA ILE A 66 -5.87 10.14 -0.32
C ILE A 66 -6.00 10.77 1.06
N GLU A 67 -7.24 11.06 1.44
CA GLU A 67 -7.57 11.44 2.80
C GLU A 67 -7.80 10.15 3.60
N SER A 68 -6.98 9.94 4.63
CA SER A 68 -7.09 8.79 5.54
C SER A 68 -6.58 9.16 6.92
N VAL A 69 -7.12 8.51 7.95
CA VAL A 69 -6.58 8.58 9.32
C VAL A 69 -5.35 7.70 9.51
N LEU A 70 -5.13 6.75 8.58
CA LEU A 70 -3.94 5.92 8.56
C LEU A 70 -2.76 6.67 7.92
N PRO A 71 -1.52 6.27 8.23
CA PRO A 71 -0.36 6.73 7.48
C PRO A 71 -0.52 6.43 5.97
N VAL A 72 -0.41 7.46 5.15
CA VAL A 72 -0.48 7.35 3.68
C VAL A 72 0.93 7.39 3.11
N ILE A 73 1.34 6.29 2.49
CA ILE A 73 2.63 6.15 1.81
C ILE A 73 2.44 6.26 0.31
N ASN A 74 3.33 7.00 -0.34
CA ASN A 74 3.31 7.14 -1.79
C ASN A 74 3.81 5.87 -2.48
N GLY A 75 2.90 5.11 -3.09
CA GLY A 75 3.18 3.86 -3.81
C GLY A 75 3.75 4.02 -5.22
N MET A 76 4.07 5.24 -5.65
CA MET A 76 4.49 5.50 -7.03
C MET A 76 5.85 4.88 -7.38
N GLY A 77 6.72 4.61 -6.41
CA GLY A 77 7.97 3.83 -6.61
C GLY A 77 7.72 2.36 -7.02
N LEU A 78 6.53 1.85 -6.75
CA LEU A 78 6.05 0.55 -7.23
C LEU A 78 5.47 0.67 -8.65
N MET A 79 4.90 1.82 -9.01
CA MET A 79 4.28 2.07 -10.31
C MET A 79 5.29 2.44 -11.40
N TYR A 80 6.31 3.20 -11.05
CA TYR A 80 7.28 3.77 -11.98
C TYR A 80 8.70 3.46 -11.50
N GLY A 81 9.44 2.67 -12.28
CA GLY A 81 10.80 2.23 -11.90
C GLY A 81 11.85 3.34 -11.79
N TRP A 82 11.52 4.57 -12.23
CA TRP A 82 12.37 5.76 -12.09
C TRP A 82 12.06 6.59 -10.84
N MET A 83 10.99 6.25 -10.10
CA MET A 83 10.62 6.93 -8.86
C MET A 83 11.27 6.24 -7.65
N ASP A 84 11.44 7.00 -6.56
CA ASP A 84 12.24 6.58 -5.39
C ASP A 84 11.58 5.46 -4.59
N ARG A 85 11.79 4.23 -5.07
CA ARG A 85 11.33 2.99 -4.45
C ARG A 85 11.96 2.76 -3.08
N ASN A 86 13.20 3.18 -2.87
CA ASN A 86 13.89 2.95 -1.61
C ASN A 86 13.25 3.76 -0.49
N LYS A 87 12.93 5.03 -0.77
CA LYS A 87 12.19 5.88 0.17
C LYS A 87 10.82 5.30 0.52
N MET A 88 10.08 4.80 -0.47
CA MET A 88 8.79 4.14 -0.23
C MET A 88 8.94 2.94 0.72
N ILE A 89 9.98 2.11 0.52
CA ILE A 89 10.25 0.95 1.39
C ILE A 89 10.61 1.43 2.81
N GLU A 90 11.50 2.42 2.95
CA GLU A 90 11.88 2.99 4.24
C GLU A 90 10.67 3.50 5.04
N GLU A 91 9.77 4.24 4.37
CA GLU A 91 8.52 4.70 4.98
C GLU A 91 7.65 3.51 5.45
N ILE A 92 7.54 2.44 4.66
CA ILE A 92 6.77 1.23 5.03
C ILE A 92 7.37 0.56 6.27
N LEU A 93 8.69 0.49 6.37
CA LEU A 93 9.38 -0.15 7.50
C LEU A 93 9.16 0.59 8.82
N ASN A 94 8.90 1.90 8.76
CA ASN A 94 8.64 2.75 9.91
C ASN A 94 7.17 2.73 10.39
N ILE A 95 6.28 1.99 9.72
CA ILE A 95 4.88 1.87 10.14
C ILE A 95 4.77 1.11 11.47
N GLU A 96 4.09 1.75 12.43
CA GLU A 96 3.59 1.11 13.65
C GLU A 96 2.46 0.14 13.30
N ILE A 97 2.59 -1.11 13.73
CA ILE A 97 1.63 -2.16 13.42
C ILE A 97 0.68 -2.33 14.59
N LYS A 98 -0.62 -2.33 14.30
CA LYS A 98 -1.65 -2.57 15.31
C LYS A 98 -1.68 -4.06 15.62
N ASN A 99 -1.45 -4.40 16.90
CA ASN A 99 -1.52 -5.78 17.42
C ASN A 99 -2.94 -6.34 17.34
#